data_AF-A0A7G9G9Q5-F1
#
_entry.id   AF-A0A7G9G9Q5-F1
#
_cell.length_a   1.000
_cell.length_b   1.000
_cell.length_c   1.000
_cell.angle_alpha   90.00
_cell.angle_beta   90.00
_cell.angle_gamma   90.00
#
_symmetry.space_group_name_H-M   'P 1'
#
loop_
_entity.id
_entity.type
_entity.pdbx_description
1 polymer ?
#
loop_
_entity_poly.entity_id
_entity_poly.type
_entity_poly.pdbx_seq_one_letter_code
_entity_poly.pdbx_strand_id
1 'polypeptide(L)' 'MLRHSDAPVFYIAQKVGIDNVSYFIKLFKKYEQLTPHSYRSIWNTDSD' A
#
# COMPACT_ATOMS: atom_id res chain seq x y z
N MET A 1 -8.38 -3.94 2.15
CA MET A 1 -8.11 -2.51 2.42
C MET A 1 -6.88 -1.91 1.71
N LEU A 2 -6.36 -2.53 0.64
CA LEU A 2 -5.64 -1.83 -0.45
C LEU A 2 -6.30 -2.03 -1.83
N ARG A 3 -7.24 -2.98 -1.93
CA ARG A 3 -8.01 -3.32 -3.14
C ARG A 3 -9.25 -2.45 -3.42
N HIS A 4 -9.66 -1.60 -2.46
CA HIS A 4 -10.91 -0.82 -2.55
C HIS A 4 -10.77 0.59 -1.95
N SER A 5 -9.54 1.12 -1.84
CA SER A 5 -9.37 2.42 -1.19
C SER A 5 -8.20 3.18 -1.79
N ASP A 6 -8.50 4.38 -2.28
CA ASP A 6 -7.52 5.39 -2.70
C ASP A 6 -6.77 6.03 -1.53
N ALA A 7 -7.08 5.62 -0.29
CA ALA A 7 -6.49 6.17 0.93
C ALA A 7 -4.95 6.26 0.80
N PRO A 8 -4.32 7.39 1.13
CA PRO A 8 -2.87 7.53 1.03
C PRO A 8 -2.11 6.45 1.83
N VAL A 9 -0.91 6.07 1.36
CA VAL A 9 -0.07 5.06 2.04
C VAL A 9 0.19 5.42 3.50
N PHE A 10 0.32 6.71 3.82
CA PHE A 10 0.42 7.23 5.20
C PHE A 10 -0.79 6.85 6.07
N TYR A 11 -2.01 6.97 5.54
CA TYR A 11 -3.23 6.65 6.28
C TYR A 11 -3.32 5.15 6.59
N ILE A 12 -2.88 4.31 5.67
CA ILE A 12 -2.83 2.85 5.85
C ILE A 12 -1.78 2.49 6.90
N ALA A 13 -0.59 3.10 6.83
CA ALA A 13 0.47 2.94 7.82
C ALA A 13 -0.02 3.31 9.23
N GLN A 14 -0.70 4.45 9.36
CA GLN A 14 -1.29 4.90 10.63
C GLN A 14 -2.36 3.92 11.15
N LYS A 15 -3.22 3.39 10.28
CA LYS A 15 -4.24 2.40 10.66
C LYS A 15 -3.66 1.09 11.20
N VAL A 16 -2.47 0.70 10.76
CA VAL A 16 -1.78 -0.50 11.27
C VAL A 16 -0.83 -0.19 12.43
N GLY A 17 -0.86 1.03 12.97
CA GLY A 17 -0.02 1.44 14.09
C GLY A 17 1.45 1.68 13.71
N ILE A 18 1.74 1.99 12.45
CA ILE A 18 3.07 2.33 11.96
C ILE A 18 3.13 3.81 11.62
N ASP A 19 3.77 4.59 12.49
CA ASP A 19 3.93 6.03 12.29
C ASP A 19 4.92 6.37 11.16
N ASN A 20 5.88 5.48 10.92
CA ASN A 20 6.91 5.69 9.91
C ASN A 20 6.51 5.05 8.56
N VAL A 21 6.04 5.89 7.63
CA VAL A 21 5.65 5.47 6.27
C VAL A 21 6.79 4.80 5.51
N SER A 22 8.03 5.27 5.67
CA SER A 22 9.19 4.68 5.01
C SER A 22 9.46 3.27 5.52
N TYR A 23 9.25 3.03 6.81
CA TYR A 23 9.30 1.69 7.40
C TYR A 23 8.16 0.80 6.89
N PHE A 24 6.93 1.33 6.84
CA PHE A 24 5.79 0.64 6.26
C PHE A 24 6.05 0.23 4.80
N ILE A 25 6.57 1.13 3.96
CA ILE A 25 6.89 0.83 2.56
C ILE A 25 7.96 -0.25 2.45
N LYS A 26 9.00 -0.22 3.30
CA LYS A 26 10.03 -1.27 3.33
C LYS A 26 9.43 -2.62 3.71
N LEU A 27 8.55 -2.65 4.71
CA LEU A 27 7.85 -3.85 5.14
C LEU A 27 6.96 -4.38 4.00
N PHE A 28 6.15 -3.51 3.41
CA PHE A 28 5.27 -3.85 2.30
C PHE A 28 6.05 -4.42 1.11
N LYS A 29 7.15 -3.78 0.70
CA LYS A 29 8.03 -4.32 -0.35
C LYS A 29 8.63 -5.67 0.02
N LYS A 30 8.95 -5.92 1.29
CA LYS A 30 9.49 -7.21 1.73
C LYS A 30 8.46 -8.34 1.63
N TYR A 31 7.20 -8.07 1.97
CA TYR A 31 6.13 -9.07 1.94
C TYR A 31 5.53 -9.26 0.55
N GLU A 32 5.21 -8.17 -0.14
CA GLU A 32 4.49 -8.17 -1.42
C GLU A 32 5.43 -8.11 -2.64
N GLN A 33 6.74 -7.91 -2.42
CA GLN A 33 7.76 -7.70 -3.48
C GLN A 33 7.47 -6.52 -4.42
N LEU A 34 6.47 -5.69 -4.08
CA LEU A 34 5.98 -4.58 -4.88
C LEU A 34 5.90 -3.32 -4.02
N THR A 35 5.97 -2.16 -4.66
CA THR A 35 5.69 -0.90 -3.96
C THR A 35 4.17 -0.75 -3.79
N PRO A 36 3.66 -0.08 -2.74
CA PRO A 36 2.22 0.17 -2.61
C PRO A 36 1.61 0.88 -3.83
N HIS A 37 2.39 1.71 -4.53
CA HIS A 37 1.96 2.38 -5.75
C HIS A 37 1.86 1.41 -6.94
N SER A 38 2.89 0.58 -7.15
CA SER A 38 2.87 -0.48 -8.17
C SER A 38 1.75 -1.48 -7.94
N TYR A 39 1.52 -1.86 -6.68
CA TYR A 39 0.40 -2.70 -6.28
C TYR A 39 -0.93 -2.05 -6.66
N ARG A 40 -1.15 -0.75 -6.41
CA ARG A 40 -2.40 -0.09 -6.84
C ARG A 40 -2.59 -0.08 -8.36
N SER A 41 -1.52 0.15 -9.11
CA SER A 41 -1.60 0.19 -10.58
C SER A 41 -2.04 -1.16 -11.18
N ILE A 42 -1.52 -2.26 -10.63
CA ILE A 42 -1.87 -3.62 -11.07
C ILE A 42 -3.37 -3.88 -10.85
N TRP A 43 -3.89 -3.56 -9.66
CA TRP A 43 -5.27 -3.89 -9.30
C TRP A 43 -6.32 -2.89 -9.83
N ASN A 44 -5.93 -1.67 -10.20
CA ASN A 44 -6.82 -0.72 -10.89
C ASN A 44 -7.03 -1.07 -12.38
N THR A 45 -6.28 -2.03 -12.93
CA THR A 45 -6.43 -2.47 -14.33
C THR A 45 -7.41 -3.64 -14.49
N ASP A 46 -7.83 -4.28 -13.39
CA ASP A 46 -8.81 -5.40 -13.42
C ASP A 46 -10.28 -4.92 -13.32
N SER A 47 -10.56 -3.63 -13.58
CA SER A 47 -11.93 -3.06 -13.57
C SER A 47 -12.39 -2.51 -14.91
N ASP A 48 -11.81 -2.98 -16.02
CA ASP A 48 -12.33 -2.75 -17.38
C ASP A 48 -12.81 -4.08 -18.00
#